data_AF-A0A2S0L4S6-F1
#
_entry.id   AF-A0A2S0L4S6-F1
#
_cell.length_a   1.000
_cell.length_b   1.000
_cell.length_c   1.000
_cell.angle_alpha   90.00
_cell.angle_beta   90.00
_cell.angle_gamma   90.00
#
_symmetry.space_group_name_H-M   'P 1'
#
loop_
_entity.id
_entity.type
_entity.pdbx_description
1 polymer ?
#
loop_
_entity_poly.entity_id
_entity_poly.type
_entity_poly.pdbx_seq_one_letter_code
_entity_poly.pdbx_strand_id
1 'polypeptide(L)' 'MEQSNKFYKNNENDKIWWIDNSDTQVGVWLFSFDKKKIYNMFSDYPWKLTKEEREIFDKENPYWKDFFEDRK' A
#
# COMPACT_ATOMS: atom_id res chain seq x y z
N MET A 1 10.18 7.06 -21.25
CA MET A 1 9.22 7.50 -20.22
C MET A 1 9.75 6.97 -18.90
N GLU A 2 10.58 7.76 -18.21
CA GLU A 2 11.10 7.38 -16.90
C GLU A 2 9.92 7.36 -15.92
N GLN A 3 9.43 6.17 -15.60
CA GLN A 3 8.46 5.97 -14.53
C GLN A 3 9.15 6.30 -13.21
N SER A 4 9.21 7.59 -12.89
CA SER A 4 9.56 8.10 -11.59
C SER A 4 8.42 7.71 -10.65
N ASN A 5 8.40 6.45 -10.19
CA ASN A 5 7.55 5.99 -9.11
C ASN A 5 7.94 6.82 -7.87
N LYS A 6 7.28 7.98 -7.69
CA LYS A 6 7.53 8.86 -6.56
C LYS A 6 6.92 8.21 -5.35
N PHE A 7 7.77 7.57 -4.55
CA PHE A 7 7.39 7.09 -3.24
C PHE A 7 7.09 8.30 -2.36
N TYR A 8 5.89 8.37 -1.81
CA TYR A 8 5.46 9.40 -0.89
C TYR A 8 4.90 8.77 0.39
N LYS A 9 4.85 9.56 1.46
CA LYS A 9 4.16 9.17 2.70
C LYS A 9 3.15 10.25 3.04
N ASN A 10 2.08 9.84 3.71
CA ASN A 10 1.13 10.80 4.28
C ASN A 10 1.70 11.43 5.56
N ASN A 11 2.37 10.63 6.40
CA ASN A 11 3.08 11.10 7.58
C ASN A 11 4.54 10.61 7.60
N GLU A 12 5.44 11.38 8.20
CA GLU A 12 6.86 11.00 8.33
C GLU A 12 7.05 9.74 9.21
N ASN A 13 6.17 9.56 10.20
CA ASN A 13 6.13 8.40 11.07
C ASN A 13 5.51 7.16 10.42
N ASP A 14 4.86 7.31 9.26
CA ASP A 14 4.26 6.17 8.58
C ASP A 14 5.35 5.21 8.11
N LYS A 15 5.12 3.91 8.26
CA LYS A 15 6.01 2.88 7.70
C LYS A 15 5.69 2.59 6.23
N ILE A 16 4.46 2.88 5.81
CA ILE A 16 4.01 2.64 4.44
C ILE A 16 4.43 3.80 3.53
N TRP A 17 5.02 3.43 2.40
CA TRP A 17 5.31 4.31 1.28
C TRP A 17 4.30 4.04 0.18
N TRP A 18 3.54 5.07 -0.18
CA TRP A 18 2.62 5.05 -1.30
C TRP A 18 3.37 5.38 -2.59
N ILE A 19 2.93 4.80 -3.69
CA ILE A 19 3.53 5.04 -5.00
C ILE A 19 2.54 5.82 -5.84
N ASP A 20 2.95 7.01 -6.26
CA ASP A 20 2.17 7.80 -7.20
C ASP A 20 2.37 7.23 -8.61
N ASN A 21 1.39 6.48 -9.09
CA ASN A 21 1.34 5.91 -10.44
C ASN A 21 0.13 6.45 -11.23
N SER A 22 -0.42 7.59 -10.81
CA SER A 22 -1.64 8.20 -11.38
C SER A 22 -1.53 8.52 -12.86
N ASP A 23 -0.31 8.73 -13.37
CA ASP A 23 -0.02 9.06 -14.77
C ASP A 23 -0.14 7.86 -15.70
N THR A 24 0.08 6.63 -15.19
CA THR A 24 0.19 5.43 -16.02
C THR A 24 -0.84 4.35 -15.71
N GLN A 25 -1.38 4.28 -14.50
CA GLN A 25 -2.32 3.22 -14.11
C GLN A 25 -3.45 3.76 -13.22
N VAL A 26 -4.68 3.76 -13.75
CA VAL A 26 -5.89 4.15 -13.03
C VAL A 26 -6.46 2.94 -12.29
N GLY A 27 -6.75 3.08 -11.00
CA GLY A 27 -7.40 2.03 -10.19
C GLY A 27 -6.44 1.02 -9.55
N VAL A 28 -5.13 1.20 -9.68
CA VAL A 28 -4.15 0.45 -8.89
C VAL A 28 -3.64 1.31 -7.75
N TRP A 29 -3.60 0.73 -6.56
CA TRP A 29 -3.02 1.37 -5.39
C TRP A 29 -1.78 0.58 -5.01
N LEU A 30 -0.62 1.16 -5.29
CA LEU A 30 0.66 0.51 -5.05
C LEU A 30 1.30 1.12 -3.81
N PHE A 31 1.80 0.25 -2.93
CA PHE A 31 2.46 0.65 -1.70
C PHE A 31 3.62 -0.27 -1.37
N SER A 32 4.51 0.19 -0.49
CA SER A 32 5.72 -0.51 -0.11
C SER A 32 6.08 -0.21 1.34
N PHE A 33 6.53 -1.20 2.11
CA PHE A 33 7.05 -0.97 3.46
C PHE A 33 8.55 -0.59 3.42
N ASP A 34 9.33 -1.29 2.59
CA ASP A 34 10.79 -1.15 2.53
C ASP A 34 11.31 -0.39 1.31
N LYS A 35 10.43 0.19 0.48
CA LYS A 35 10.75 0.77 -0.86
C LYS A 35 11.40 -0.23 -1.84
N LYS A 36 11.45 -1.52 -1.49
CA LYS A 36 11.98 -2.61 -2.31
C LYS A 36 10.87 -3.50 -2.85
N LYS A 37 9.95 -3.92 -1.97
CA LYS A 37 8.79 -4.74 -2.34
C LYS A 37 7.58 -3.85 -2.56
N ILE A 38 7.01 -3.91 -3.75
CA ILE A 38 5.79 -3.18 -4.10
C ILE A 38 4.64 -4.16 -4.02
N TYR A 39 3.60 -3.78 -3.31
CA TYR A 39 2.35 -4.51 -3.19
C TYR A 39 1.21 -3.71 -3.80
N ASN A 40 0.26 -4.40 -4.38
CA ASN A 40 -0.99 -3.82 -4.84
C ASN A 40 -2.07 -4.01 -3.78
N MET A 41 -2.61 -2.92 -3.26
CA MET A 41 -3.65 -2.92 -2.22
C MET A 41 -4.91 -3.69 -2.62
N PHE A 42 -5.30 -3.69 -3.89
CA PHE A 42 -6.51 -4.40 -4.32
C PHE A 42 -6.26 -5.86 -4.71
N SER A 43 -5.05 -6.22 -5.12
CA SER A 43 -4.72 -7.57 -5.61
C SER A 43 -4.01 -8.42 -4.55
N ASP A 44 -3.11 -7.80 -3.79
CA ASP A 44 -2.20 -8.49 -2.88
C ASP A 44 -2.69 -8.48 -1.42
N TYR A 45 -3.48 -7.49 -1.01
CA TYR A 45 -4.05 -7.43 0.33
C TYR A 45 -5.33 -8.28 0.45
N PRO A 46 -5.52 -9.03 1.56
CA PRO A 46 -4.61 -9.20 2.70
C PRO A 46 -3.62 -10.37 2.57
N TRP A 47 -3.79 -11.26 1.59
CA TRP A 47 -3.18 -12.61 1.56
C TRP A 47 -1.67 -12.65 1.35
N LYS A 48 -1.12 -11.70 0.59
CA LYS A 48 0.33 -11.67 0.29
C LYS A 48 1.14 -10.94 1.35
N LEU A 49 0.49 -10.22 2.26
CA LEU A 49 1.17 -9.53 3.35
C LEU A 49 1.44 -10.52 4.48
N THR A 50 2.59 -10.35 5.13
CA THR A 50 2.85 -11.00 6.40
C THR A 50 1.94 -10.43 7.50
N LYS A 51 1.78 -11.16 8.61
CA LYS A 51 0.98 -10.69 9.74
C LYS A 51 1.43 -9.33 10.25
N GLU A 52 2.75 -9.12 10.36
CA GLU A 52 3.33 -7.86 10.81
C GLU A 52 3.08 -6.70 9.82
N GLU A 53 3.29 -6.92 8.53
CA GLU A 53 3.00 -5.92 7.48
C GLU A 53 1.51 -5.54 7.47
N ARG A 54 0.64 -6.54 7.60
CA ARG A 54 -0.81 -6.34 7.71
C ARG A 54 -1.17 -5.52 8.94
N GLU A 55 -0.63 -5.83 10.11
CA GLU A 55 -0.92 -5.07 11.33
C GLU A 55 -0.48 -3.61 11.22
N ILE A 56 0.68 -3.35 10.61
CA ILE A 56 1.15 -1.98 10.32
C ILE A 56 0.15 -1.28 9.39
N PHE A 57 -0.26 -1.95 8.31
CA PHE A 57 -1.23 -1.41 7.37
C PHE A 57 -2.58 -1.13 8.00
N ASP A 58 -3.11 -2.07 8.76
CA ASP A 58 -4.38 -1.96 9.47
C ASP A 58 -4.37 -0.82 10.50
N LYS A 59 -3.20 -0.53 11.09
CA LYS A 59 -3.01 0.56 12.06
C LYS A 59 -2.93 1.92 11.38
N GLU A 60 -2.20 2.03 10.27
CA GLU A 60 -2.06 3.29 9.52
C GLU A 60 -3.27 3.59 8.65
N ASN A 61 -4.00 2.55 8.23
CA ASN A 61 -5.13 2.63 7.33
C ASN A 61 -6.35 1.87 7.89
N PRO A 62 -6.95 2.34 8.99
CA PRO A 62 -8.11 1.69 9.59
C PRO A 62 -9.32 1.64 8.65
N TYR A 63 -9.48 2.65 7.78
CA TYR A 63 -10.53 2.67 6.76
C TYR A 63 -10.40 1.50 5.77
N TRP A 64 -9.19 1.24 5.26
CA TRP A 64 -8.95 0.16 4.31
C TRP A 64 -9.10 -1.21 4.99
N LYS A 65 -8.69 -1.34 6.26
CA LYS A 65 -8.93 -2.55 7.05
C LYS A 65 -10.41 -2.90 7.12
N ASP A 66 -11.25 -1.91 7.40
CA ASP A 66 -12.71 -2.09 7.49
C ASP A 66 -13.31 -2.39 6.11
N PHE A 67 -12.88 -1.65 5.08
CA PHE A 67 -13.31 -1.87 3.69
C PHE A 67 -12.98 -3.29 3.17
N PHE A 68 -11.83 -3.84 3.54
CA PHE A 68 -11.40 -5.18 3.18
C PHE A 68 -11.70 -6.22 4.28
N GLU A 69 -12.54 -5.90 5.25
CA GLU A 69 -12.94 -6.86 6.29
C GLU A 69 -13.64 -8.09 5.67
N ASP A 70 -14.38 -7.90 4.58
CA ASP A 70 -15.01 -8.97 3.80
C ASP A 70 -14.01 -9.95 3.16
N ARG A 71 -12.75 -9.54 3.02
CA ARG A 71 -11.66 -10.36 2.48
C ARG A 71 -10.90 -11.15 3.57
N LYS A 72 -11.43 -11.24 4.79
CA LYS A 72 -10.79 -11.98 5.89
C LYS A 72 -10.96 -13.49 5.79
#